data_AF-A0A7Y3BJF1-F1
#
_entry.id   AF-A0A7Y3BJF1-F1
#
_cell.length_a   1.000
_cell.length_b   1.000
_cell.length_c   1.000
_cell.angle_alpha   90.00
_cell.angle_beta   90.00
_cell.angle_gamma   90.00
#
_symmetry.space_group_name_H-M   'P 1'
#
loop_
_entity.id
_entity.type
_entity.pdbx_description
1 polymer ?
#
loop_
_entity_poly.entity_id
_entity_poly.type
_entity_poly.pdbx_seq_one_letter_code
_entity_poly.pdbx_strand_id
1 'polypeptide(L)'
;MLTSDVELRKGHYKCRRLMEIEKEFGFKSLFNFVPERYKVDKELREFIVGEGFEVGVHGLNHDGKLFRDKKKYFVRAERINQYLKEWNSVGFRAPAMHHNLEWIGKLYIEYDLSTLDTDPFDPQPDGVGTIYLFWVNSTNQNVV
;
A
#
# COMPACT_ATOMS: atom_id res chain seq x y z
N MET A 1 -3.72 -13.09 -4.81
CA MET A 1 -3.93 -12.44 -3.50
C MET A 1 -5.09 -11.47 -3.64
N LEU A 2 -6.06 -11.48 -2.71
CA LEU A 2 -7.16 -10.51 -2.71
C LEU A 2 -6.71 -9.26 -1.95
N THR A 3 -6.95 -8.09 -2.53
CA THR A 3 -6.56 -6.81 -1.92
C THR A 3 -7.67 -5.78 -2.09
N SER A 4 -7.90 -4.95 -1.08
CA SER A 4 -8.89 -3.89 -1.08
C SER A 4 -8.24 -2.55 -0.73
N ASP A 5 -8.31 -1.58 -1.64
CA ASP A 5 -7.84 -0.22 -1.38
C ASP A 5 -8.95 0.60 -0.72
N VAL A 6 -8.75 0.94 0.55
CA VAL A 6 -9.69 1.68 1.38
C VAL A 6 -9.38 3.17 1.27
N GLU A 7 -9.87 3.78 0.18
CA GLU A 7 -9.51 5.16 -0.15
C GLU A 7 -10.19 6.23 0.71
N LEU A 8 -11.36 5.93 1.25
CA LEU A 8 -12.22 6.89 1.94
C LEU A 8 -12.78 6.35 3.25
N ARG A 9 -13.15 7.25 4.15
CA ARG A 9 -13.78 6.91 5.44
C ARG A 9 -15.04 6.04 5.29
N LYS A 10 -15.79 6.19 4.19
CA LYS A 10 -16.96 5.35 3.91
C LYS A 10 -16.59 3.89 3.63
N GLY A 11 -15.41 3.63 3.05
CA GLY A 11 -14.86 2.29 2.86
C GLY A 11 -14.39 1.69 4.17
N HIS A 12 -13.75 2.49 5.03
CA HIS A 12 -13.31 2.07 6.36
C HIS A 12 -14.45 1.47 7.21
N TYR A 13 -15.64 2.06 7.17
CA TYR A 13 -16.82 1.51 7.87
C TYR A 13 -17.34 0.18 7.31
N LYS A 14 -16.93 -0.20 6.10
CA LYS A 14 -17.36 -1.44 5.45
C LYS A 14 -16.37 -2.59 5.63
N CYS A 15 -15.16 -2.34 6.11
CA CYS A 15 -14.11 -3.35 6.23
C CYS A 15 -14.58 -4.59 6.99
N ARG A 16 -15.21 -4.42 8.16
CA ARG A 16 -15.71 -5.55 8.98
C ARG A 16 -16.68 -6.44 8.20
N ARG A 17 -17.66 -5.83 7.53
CA ARG A 17 -18.63 -6.55 6.72
C ARG A 17 -17.98 -7.25 5.52
N LEU A 18 -17.01 -6.60 4.88
CA LEU A 18 -16.28 -7.23 3.77
C LEU A 18 -15.47 -8.44 4.24
N MET A 19 -14.79 -8.33 5.39
CA MET A 19 -14.07 -9.46 6.00
C MET A 19 -15.00 -10.63 6.34
N GLU A 20 -16.21 -10.36 6.84
CA GLU A 20 -17.21 -11.42 7.10
C GLU A 20 -17.54 -12.19 5.82
N ILE A 21 -17.80 -11.47 4.73
CA ILE A 21 -18.06 -12.08 3.41
C ILE A 21 -16.83 -12.87 2.94
N GLU A 22 -15.62 -12.30 3.02
CA GLU A 22 -14.40 -13.01 2.60
C GLU A 22 -14.17 -14.29 3.43
N LYS A 23 -14.43 -14.24 4.73
CA LYS A 23 -14.35 -15.41 5.62
C LYS A 23 -15.38 -16.49 5.27
N GLU A 24 -16.61 -16.13 4.90
CA GLU A 24 -17.65 -17.09 4.47
C GLU A 24 -17.18 -17.95 3.29
N PHE A 25 -16.35 -17.39 2.42
CA PHE A 25 -15.77 -18.09 1.26
C PHE A 25 -14.35 -18.64 1.53
N GLY A 26 -13.85 -18.57 2.77
CA GLY A 26 -12.54 -19.11 3.15
C GLY A 26 -11.35 -18.26 2.70
N PHE A 27 -11.56 -16.98 2.39
CA PHE A 27 -10.51 -16.06 1.97
C PHE A 27 -10.05 -15.14 3.10
N LYS A 28 -8.79 -14.70 2.99
CA LYS A 28 -8.24 -13.56 3.71
C LYS A 28 -7.57 -12.62 2.73
N SER A 29 -7.75 -11.32 2.93
CA SER A 29 -7.29 -10.27 2.04
C SER A 29 -6.38 -9.27 2.76
N LEU A 30 -5.74 -8.43 1.98
CA LEU A 30 -5.00 -7.25 2.41
C LEU A 30 -5.89 -6.00 2.27
N PHE A 31 -5.98 -5.19 3.31
CA PHE A 31 -6.63 -3.88 3.28
C PHE A 31 -5.57 -2.77 3.27
N ASN A 32 -5.46 -2.03 2.16
CA ASN A 32 -4.55 -0.90 2.08
C ASN A 32 -5.26 0.41 2.45
N PHE A 33 -4.73 1.15 3.42
CA PHE A 33 -5.34 2.40 3.89
C PHE A 33 -4.51 3.62 3.52
N VAL A 34 -5.16 4.77 3.33
CA VAL A 34 -4.50 6.05 3.03
C VAL A 34 -4.34 6.88 4.32
N PRO A 35 -3.16 6.92 4.97
CA PRO A 35 -3.02 7.39 6.36
C PRO A 35 -3.43 8.85 6.60
N GLU A 36 -3.13 9.75 5.68
CA GLU A 36 -3.35 11.20 5.83
C GLU A 36 -4.54 11.74 5.03
N ARG A 37 -5.35 10.86 4.40
CA ARG A 37 -6.58 11.29 3.70
C ARG A 37 -7.81 11.30 4.61
N TYR A 38 -7.83 10.39 5.59
CA TYR A 38 -8.87 10.31 6.60
C TYR A 38 -8.33 9.56 7.83
N LYS A 39 -8.99 9.70 8.98
CA LYS A 39 -8.60 8.93 10.17
C LYS A 39 -8.78 7.44 9.92
N VAL A 40 -7.70 6.67 10.04
CA VAL A 40 -7.75 5.20 10.06
C VAL A 40 -7.76 4.77 11.53
N ASP A 41 -8.85 4.16 11.99
CA ASP A 41 -9.01 3.82 13.40
C ASP A 41 -8.05 2.67 13.76
N LYS A 42 -7.28 2.86 14.82
CA LYS A 42 -6.30 1.86 15.30
C LYS A 42 -7.02 0.55 15.66
N GLU A 43 -8.17 0.65 16.29
CA GLU A 43 -9.00 -0.47 16.70
C GLU A 43 -9.52 -1.29 15.51
N LEU A 44 -9.72 -0.66 14.35
CA LEU A 44 -10.05 -1.39 13.13
C LEU A 44 -8.81 -2.14 12.61
N ARG A 45 -7.64 -1.48 12.57
CA ARG A 45 -6.40 -2.12 12.09
C ARG A 45 -6.03 -3.34 12.95
N GLU A 46 -6.08 -3.18 14.27
CA GLU A 46 -5.80 -4.28 15.21
C GLU A 46 -6.81 -5.42 15.06
N PHE A 47 -8.08 -5.11 14.83
CA PHE A 47 -9.09 -6.13 14.54
C PHE A 47 -8.82 -6.88 13.23
N ILE A 48 -8.48 -6.18 12.15
CA ILE A 48 -8.15 -6.78 10.85
C ILE A 48 -7.00 -7.79 11.03
N VAL A 49 -5.92 -7.37 11.67
CA VAL A 49 -4.75 -8.22 11.94
C VAL A 49 -5.10 -9.38 12.88
N GLY A 50 -5.91 -9.13 13.92
CA GLY A 50 -6.35 -10.16 14.87
C GLY A 50 -7.18 -11.28 14.23
N GLU A 51 -7.93 -10.98 13.18
CA GLU A 51 -8.67 -11.97 12.37
C GLU A 51 -7.77 -12.69 11.34
N GLY A 52 -6.49 -12.32 11.26
CA GLY A 52 -5.48 -12.85 10.36
C GLY A 52 -5.56 -12.31 8.93
N PHE A 53 -6.21 -11.16 8.73
CA PHE A 53 -6.11 -10.35 7.51
C PHE A 53 -4.90 -9.44 7.60
N GLU A 54 -4.50 -8.82 6.49
CA GLU A 54 -3.34 -7.94 6.45
C GLU A 54 -3.74 -6.46 6.32
N VAL A 55 -2.92 -5.57 6.89
CA VAL A 55 -3.04 -4.12 6.76
C VAL A 55 -1.83 -3.58 5.99
N GLY A 56 -2.09 -2.85 4.90
CA GLY A 56 -1.08 -2.22 4.05
C GLY A 56 -1.19 -0.69 4.04
N VAL A 57 -0.13 -0.02 3.59
CA VAL A 57 -0.10 1.44 3.41
C VAL A 57 -0.33 1.79 1.94
N HIS A 58 -1.38 2.58 1.66
CA HIS A 58 -1.75 3.03 0.32
C HIS A 58 -1.33 4.49 0.07
N GLY A 59 -0.05 4.71 -0.25
CA GLY A 59 0.50 6.07 -0.40
C GLY A 59 0.47 6.85 0.91
N LEU A 60 0.12 8.14 0.83
CA LEU A 60 0.03 9.02 2.00
C LEU A 60 -1.31 9.76 2.07
N ASN A 61 -1.65 10.50 1.02
CA ASN A 61 -2.84 11.36 0.96
C ASN A 61 -3.68 11.16 -0.32
N HIS A 62 -3.20 10.34 -1.27
CA HIS A 62 -3.86 10.05 -2.55
C HIS A 62 -4.11 11.30 -3.43
N ASP A 63 -3.16 12.25 -3.43
CA ASP A 63 -3.26 13.51 -4.20
C ASP A 63 -2.72 13.45 -5.64
N GLY A 64 -2.34 12.26 -6.11
CA GLY A 64 -1.77 12.02 -7.44
C GLY A 64 -0.37 12.59 -7.64
N LYS A 65 0.29 13.12 -6.59
CA LYS A 65 1.56 13.87 -6.72
C LYS A 65 2.73 13.20 -6.00
N LEU A 66 2.56 11.97 -5.52
CA LEU A 66 3.56 11.27 -4.71
C LEU A 66 4.92 11.22 -5.43
N PHE A 67 4.95 10.82 -6.70
CA PHE A 67 6.18 10.69 -7.50
C PHE A 67 6.53 11.92 -8.35
N ARG A 68 5.85 13.06 -8.14
CA ARG A 68 5.99 14.24 -9.02
C ARG A 68 7.31 14.98 -8.79
N ASP A 69 7.83 14.97 -7.57
CA ASP A 69 9.04 15.72 -7.20
C ASP A 69 9.88 14.91 -6.21
N LYS A 70 11.17 14.73 -6.53
CA LYS A 70 12.07 13.87 -5.76
C LYS A 70 12.20 14.35 -4.31
N LYS A 71 12.43 15.64 -4.09
CA LYS A 71 12.61 16.20 -2.73
C LYS A 71 11.35 16.02 -1.87
N LYS A 72 10.18 16.29 -2.44
CA LYS A 72 8.89 16.07 -1.76
C LYS A 72 8.60 14.60 -1.52
N TYR A 73 8.99 13.72 -2.44
CA TYR A 73 8.88 12.28 -2.24
C TYR A 73 9.64 11.84 -0.99
N PHE A 74 10.90 12.24 -0.82
CA PHE A 74 11.70 11.85 0.35
C PHE A 74 11.05 12.28 1.68
N VAL A 75 10.53 13.50 1.75
CA VAL A 75 9.77 13.97 2.93
C VAL A 75 8.52 13.11 3.18
N ARG A 76 7.80 12.72 2.11
CA ARG A 76 6.64 11.84 2.22
C ARG A 76 7.03 10.40 2.56
N ALA A 77 8.15 9.91 2.06
CA ALA A 77 8.68 8.58 2.34
C ALA A 77 9.00 8.41 3.82
N GLU A 78 9.57 9.43 4.47
CA GLU A 78 9.76 9.43 5.92
C GLU A 78 8.43 9.29 6.69
N ARG A 79 7.39 10.02 6.25
CA ARG A 79 6.04 9.91 6.84
C ARG A 79 5.42 8.54 6.59
N ILE A 80 5.56 8.00 5.38
CA ILE A 80 5.09 6.65 5.04
C ILE A 80 5.79 5.61 5.92
N ASN A 81 7.11 5.71 6.10
CA ASN A 81 7.89 4.82 6.98
C ASN A 81 7.46 4.92 8.46
N GLN A 82 7.06 6.10 8.92
CA GLN A 82 6.46 6.24 10.25
C GLN A 82 5.16 5.45 10.37
N TYR A 83 4.28 5.53 9.36
CA TYR A 83 3.03 4.76 9.36
C TYR A 83 3.24 3.25 9.19
N LEU A 84 4.17 2.82 8.32
CA LEU A 84 4.55 1.41 8.19
C LEU A 84 4.98 0.84 9.54
N LYS A 85 5.85 1.57 10.27
CA LYS A 85 6.29 1.19 11.61
C LYS A 85 5.14 1.22 12.63
N GLU A 86 4.34 2.29 12.68
CA GLU A 86 3.23 2.44 13.63
C GLU A 86 2.16 1.35 13.43
N TRP A 87 1.93 0.95 12.18
CA TRP A 87 0.90 -0.02 11.82
C TRP A 87 1.42 -1.45 11.81
N ASN A 88 2.73 -1.64 12.03
CA ASN A 88 3.42 -2.92 11.87
C ASN A 88 3.10 -3.56 10.50
N SER A 89 3.13 -2.73 9.46
CA SER A 89 2.81 -3.10 8.08
C SER A 89 4.10 -3.20 7.26
N VAL A 90 4.18 -4.21 6.40
CA VAL A 90 5.32 -4.46 5.52
C VAL A 90 4.99 -4.27 4.04
N GLY A 91 3.72 -3.99 3.73
CA GLY A 91 3.21 -3.86 2.37
C GLY A 91 2.89 -2.42 2.00
N PHE A 92 3.25 -2.03 0.77
CA PHE A 92 2.92 -0.74 0.21
C PHE A 92 2.25 -0.86 -1.16
N ARG A 93 1.34 0.09 -1.44
CA ARG A 93 0.79 0.30 -2.77
C ARG A 93 0.68 1.80 -3.05
N ALA A 94 1.18 2.24 -4.18
CA ALA A 94 1.02 3.61 -4.63
C ALA A 94 -0.41 3.89 -5.14
N PRO A 95 -0.97 5.07 -4.84
CA PRO A 95 -2.20 5.57 -5.46
C PRO A 95 -2.13 5.56 -6.98
N ALA A 96 -3.19 5.08 -7.62
CA ALA A 96 -3.32 4.99 -9.07
C ALA A 96 -2.15 4.22 -9.74
N MET A 97 -1.55 3.27 -9.01
CA MET A 97 -0.43 2.44 -9.45
C MET A 97 0.78 3.21 -10.03
N HIS A 98 0.89 4.50 -9.69
CA HIS A 98 2.06 5.26 -10.06
C HIS A 98 3.29 4.64 -9.39
N HIS A 99 4.33 4.35 -10.16
CA HIS A 99 5.50 3.69 -9.66
C HIS A 99 6.78 4.40 -10.11
N ASN A 100 7.74 4.43 -9.18
CA ASN A 100 9.14 4.70 -9.43
C ASN A 100 9.92 3.79 -8.48
N LEU A 101 10.41 2.67 -8.99
CA LEU A 101 10.98 1.60 -8.18
C LEU A 101 12.25 2.03 -7.42
N GLU A 102 13.07 2.92 -7.98
CA GLU A 102 14.22 3.52 -7.27
C GLU A 102 13.76 4.27 -6.02
N TRP A 103 12.66 5.03 -6.13
CA TRP A 103 12.16 5.84 -5.04
C TRP A 103 11.41 4.98 -4.02
N ILE A 104 10.58 4.03 -4.48
CA ILE A 104 9.90 3.04 -3.63
C ILE A 104 10.91 2.24 -2.80
N GLY A 105 12.11 1.98 -3.35
CA GLY A 105 13.21 1.35 -2.61
C GLY A 105 13.68 2.09 -1.36
N LYS A 106 13.20 3.31 -1.09
CA LYS A 106 13.44 4.09 0.14
C LYS A 106 12.42 3.83 1.25
N LEU A 107 11.39 3.04 0.97
CA LEU A 107 10.41 2.61 1.97
C LEU A 107 10.90 1.38 2.71
N TYR A 108 10.55 1.26 3.99
CA TYR A 108 10.85 0.10 4.83
C TYR A 108 9.75 -0.95 4.66
N ILE A 109 9.75 -1.61 3.51
CA ILE A 109 8.73 -2.57 3.07
C ILE A 109 9.38 -3.89 2.67
N GLU A 110 8.61 -4.98 2.76
CA GLU A 110 8.98 -6.28 2.21
C GLU A 110 8.48 -6.45 0.78
N TYR A 111 7.35 -5.83 0.44
CA TYR A 111 6.77 -5.91 -0.89
C TYR A 111 6.05 -4.61 -1.30
N ASP A 112 6.03 -4.36 -2.61
CA ASP A 112 5.27 -3.33 -3.29
C ASP A 112 4.24 -3.95 -4.23
N LEU A 113 3.08 -3.32 -4.37
CA LEU A 113 1.98 -3.76 -5.25
C LEU A 113 1.61 -2.70 -6.28
N SER A 114 2.57 -1.87 -6.72
CA SER A 114 2.33 -0.71 -7.60
C SER A 114 2.62 -0.97 -9.08
N THR A 115 3.08 -2.16 -9.45
CA THR A 115 3.51 -2.47 -10.83
C THR A 115 2.57 -3.43 -11.56
N LEU A 116 1.25 -3.32 -11.31
CA LEU A 116 0.29 -4.21 -11.95
C LEU A 116 0.19 -3.87 -13.46
N ASP A 117 0.34 -4.89 -14.30
CA ASP A 117 0.92 -4.77 -15.64
C ASP A 117 -0.09 -4.92 -16.80
N THR A 118 -1.30 -5.44 -16.55
CA THR A 118 -2.17 -5.88 -17.64
C THR A 118 -3.37 -4.96 -17.95
N ASP A 119 -3.49 -3.81 -17.28
CA ASP A 119 -4.57 -2.85 -17.55
C ASP A 119 -4.09 -1.74 -18.49
N PRO A 120 -4.54 -1.71 -19.77
CA PRO A 120 -4.12 -0.68 -20.73
C PRO A 120 -4.64 0.72 -20.40
N PHE A 121 -5.51 0.86 -19.39
CA PHE A 121 -6.07 2.14 -18.95
C PHE A 121 -5.41 2.69 -17.69
N ASP A 122 -4.42 1.99 -17.13
CA ASP A 122 -3.64 2.48 -16.00
C ASP A 122 -2.84 3.74 -16.41
N PRO A 123 -2.71 4.76 -15.55
CA PRO A 123 -1.82 5.90 -15.78
C PRO A 123 -0.40 5.53 -16.24
N GLN A 124 0.12 4.38 -15.80
CA GLN A 124 1.42 3.85 -16.21
C GLN A 124 1.27 2.39 -16.67
N PRO A 125 0.96 2.14 -17.97
CA PRO A 125 0.65 0.81 -18.50
C PRO A 125 1.91 0.01 -18.90
N ASP A 126 3.11 0.47 -18.52
CA ASP A 126 4.38 -0.16 -18.90
C ASP A 126 4.67 -1.46 -18.15
N GLY A 127 4.06 -1.65 -16.97
CA GLY A 127 4.15 -2.89 -16.22
C GLY A 127 5.59 -3.32 -15.92
N VAL A 128 5.80 -4.63 -15.76
CA VAL A 128 7.12 -5.24 -15.45
C VAL A 128 7.41 -6.49 -16.29
N GLY A 129 6.51 -6.83 -17.21
CA GLY A 129 6.63 -7.97 -18.13
C GLY A 129 6.46 -9.33 -17.48
N THR A 130 5.88 -9.39 -16.27
CA THR A 130 5.66 -10.64 -15.54
C THR A 130 4.48 -10.56 -14.57
N ILE A 131 3.73 -11.66 -14.47
CA ILE A 131 2.69 -11.87 -13.45
C ILE A 131 3.25 -12.50 -12.17
N TYR A 132 4.52 -12.90 -12.18
CA TYR A 132 5.21 -13.50 -11.05
C TYR A 132 5.93 -12.46 -10.21
N LEU A 133 6.14 -12.77 -8.93
CA LEU A 133 6.98 -11.96 -8.05
C LEU A 133 8.39 -11.85 -8.64
N PHE A 134 8.94 -10.64 -8.56
CA PHE A 134 10.30 -10.35 -9.00
C PHE A 134 10.97 -9.45 -7.94
N TRP A 135 12.30 -9.49 -7.91
CA TRP A 135 13.08 -8.72 -6.96
C TRP A 135 13.55 -7.42 -7.58
N VAL A 136 13.37 -6.33 -6.85
CA VAL A 136 13.93 -5.01 -7.17
C VAL A 136 15.08 -4.73 -6.20
N ASN A 137 16.28 -4.54 -6.73
CA ASN A 137 17.42 -4.14 -5.91
C ASN A 137 17.25 -2.68 -5.46
N SER A 138 17.07 -2.46 -4.16
CA SER A 138 17.15 -1.10 -3.61
C SER A 138 18.61 -0.67 -3.49
N THR A 139 18.95 0.47 -4.09
CA THR A 139 20.23 1.15 -3.85
C THR A 139 20.17 1.87 -2.49
N ASN A 140 20.23 1.09 -1.40
CA ASN A 140 20.46 1.63 -0.06
C ASN A 140 21.93 1.97 0.11
N GLN A 141 22.30 3.21 -0.24
CA GLN A 141 23.40 3.88 0.44
C GLN A 141 22.90 4.29 1.83
N ASN A 142 23.61 3.86 2.87
CA ASN A 142 23.41 4.08 4.32
C ASN A 142 22.74 2.91 5.07
N VAL A 143 23.49 1.82 5.18
CA VAL A 143 23.59 1.10 6.45
C VAL A 143 24.63 1.85 7.29
N VAL A 144 24.22 2.45 8.40
CA VAL A 144 25.11 2.79 9.52
C VAL A 144 24.41 2.33 10.79
#